data_AF-I5C366-F1
#
_entry.id   AF-I5C366-F1
#
_cell.length_a   1.000
_cell.length_b   1.000
_cell.length_c   1.000
_cell.angle_alpha   90.00
_cell.angle_beta   90.00
_cell.angle_gamma   90.00
#
_symmetry.space_group_name_H-M   'P 1'
#
loop_
_entity.id
_entity.type
_entity.pdbx_description
1 polymer ?
#
loop_
_entity_poly.entity_id
_entity_poly.type
_entity_poly.pdbx_seq_one_letter_code
_entity_poly.pdbx_strand_id
1 'polypeptide(L)' 'MTMILTLEDAGKGRTRYIARALHWNAEDREAHEKMGFHEGWGQCADQLEEIAATL' A
#
# COMPACT_ATOMS: atom_id res chain seq x y z
N MET A 1 8.25 -4.87 -11.77
CA MET A 1 7.59 -4.62 -10.47
C MET A 1 6.21 -5.24 -10.52
N THR A 2 5.78 -5.88 -9.44
CA THR A 2 4.40 -6.41 -9.28
C THR A 2 3.89 -5.95 -7.92
N MET A 3 2.62 -5.55 -7.81
CA MET A 3 1.98 -5.19 -6.53
C MET A 3 1.01 -6.30 -6.16
N ILE A 4 1.04 -6.73 -4.90
CA ILE A 4 -0.01 -7.55 -4.29
C ILE A 4 -0.72 -6.69 -3.25
N LEU A 5 -2.03 -6.51 -3.44
CA LEU A 5 -2.90 -5.79 -2.53
C LEU A 5 -3.84 -6.78 -1.86
N THR A 6 -3.77 -6.88 -0.55
CA THR A 6 -4.63 -7.75 0.26
C THR A 6 -5.57 -6.89 1.09
N LEU A 7 -6.88 -7.15 0.96
CA LEU A 7 -7.93 -6.57 1.78
C LEU A 7 -8.57 -7.72 2.55
N GLU A 8 -8.49 -7.67 3.88
CA GLU A 8 -9.01 -8.73 4.76
C GLU A 8 -9.94 -8.12 5.79
N ASP A 9 -10.96 -8.88 6.22
CA ASP A 9 -11.80 -8.47 7.33
C ASP A 9 -10.96 -8.38 8.62
N ALA A 10 -10.95 -7.21 9.26
CA ALA A 10 -10.28 -6.96 10.54
C ALA A 10 -11.25 -6.93 11.72
N GLY A 11 -12.51 -7.33 11.49
CA GLY A 11 -13.61 -7.29 12.42
C GLY A 11 -14.10 -5.87 12.73
N LYS A 12 -15.30 -5.78 13.30
CA LYS A 12 -15.95 -4.51 13.68
C LYS A 12 -16.11 -3.54 12.51
N GLY A 13 -16.41 -4.07 11.32
CA GLY A 13 -16.59 -3.27 10.10
C GLY A 13 -15.30 -2.61 9.58
N ARG A 14 -14.13 -3.11 9.97
CA ARG A 14 -12.83 -2.59 9.54
C ARG A 14 -12.18 -3.53 8.53
N THR A 15 -11.33 -2.96 7.68
CA THR A 15 -10.54 -3.71 6.70
C THR A 15 -9.06 -3.60 7.03
N ARG A 16 -8.37 -4.74 7.06
CA ARG A 16 -6.91 -4.76 7.06
C ARG A 16 -6.43 -4.61 5.64
N TYR A 17 -5.77 -3.50 5.37
CA TYR A 17 -5.13 -3.19 4.09
C TYR A 17 -3.65 -3.57 4.16
N ILE A 18 -3.16 -4.35 3.18
CA ILE A 18 -1.73 -4.65 3.04
C ILE A 18 -1.32 -4.49 1.58
N ALA A 19 -0.35 -3.62 1.31
CA ALA A 19 0.29 -3.48 0.01
C ALA A 19 1.72 -4.06 0.04
N ARG A 20 2.05 -4.91 -0.93
CA ARG A 20 3.38 -5.51 -1.09
C ARG A 20 3.90 -5.22 -2.49
N ALA A 21 4.90 -4.34 -2.59
CA ALA A 21 5.63 -4.09 -3.82
C ALA A 21 6.74 -5.14 -3.98
N LEU A 22 6.68 -5.93 -5.05
CA LEU A 22 7.69 -6.91 -5.42
C LEU A 22 8.59 -6.36 -6.53
N HIS A 23 9.89 -6.55 -6.34
CA HIS A 23 10.95 -6.12 -7.25
C HIS A 23 11.73 -7.34 -7.76
N TRP A 24 12.38 -7.16 -8.90
CA TRP A 24 13.14 -8.25 -9.53
C TRP A 24 14.41 -8.59 -8.75
N ASN A 25 15.06 -7.57 -8.19
CA ASN A 25 16.25 -7.70 -7.35
C ASN A 25 16.22 -6.67 -6.20
N ALA A 26 17.23 -6.75 -5.33
CA ALA A 26 17.35 -5.87 -4.17
C ALA A 26 17.72 -4.42 -4.52
N GLU A 27 18.51 -4.21 -5.57
CA GLU A 27 18.92 -2.87 -6.01
C GLU A 27 17.71 -2.05 -6.50
N ASP A 28 16.85 -2.66 -7.31
CA ASP A 28 15.59 -2.05 -7.79
C ASP A 28 14.65 -1.74 -6.62
N ARG A 29 14.59 -2.63 -5.60
CA ARG A 29 13.81 -2.40 -4.38
C ARG A 29 14.31 -1.19 -3.62
N GLU A 30 15.62 -1.09 -3.42
CA GLU A 30 16.26 0.02 -2.72
C GLU A 30 16.13 1.34 -3.48
N ALA A 31 16.29 1.32 -4.81
CA ALA A 31 16.10 2.50 -5.64
C ALA A 31 14.65 3.01 -5.51
N HIS A 32 13.66 2.12 -5.60
CA HIS A 32 12.26 2.49 -5.42
C HIS A 32 11.95 3.00 -4.00
N GLU A 33 12.54 2.39 -2.98
CA GLU A 33 12.38 2.84 -1.59
C GLU A 33 12.96 4.24 -1.38
N LYS A 34 14.17 4.51 -1.91
CA LYS A 34 14.84 5.83 -1.86
C LYS A 34 14.09 6.93 -2.62
N MET A 35 13.28 6.56 -3.62
CA MET A 35 12.39 7.50 -4.31
C MET A 35 11.22 7.98 -3.44
N GLY A 36 11.03 7.42 -2.24
CA GLY A 36 9.96 7.82 -1.32
C GLY A 36 8.73 6.91 -1.35
N PHE A 37 8.90 5.61 -1.66
CA PHE A 37 7.79 4.67 -1.79
C PHE A 37 6.81 4.70 -0.59
N HIS A 38 7.32 4.66 0.64
CA HIS A 38 6.45 4.61 1.83
C HIS A 38 5.62 5.88 2.03
N GLU A 39 6.20 7.05 1.74
CA GLU A 39 5.49 8.32 1.83
C GLU A 39 4.43 8.44 0.74
N GLY A 40 4.82 8.22 -0.52
CA GLY A 40 3.89 8.31 -1.65
C GLY A 40 2.78 7.27 -1.59
N TRP A 41 3.10 6.03 -1.21
CA TRP A 41 2.09 4.98 -1.05
C TRP A 41 1.19 5.22 0.17
N GLY A 42 1.76 5.77 1.26
CA GLY A 42 0.99 6.22 2.42
C GLY A 42 -0.08 7.24 2.03
N GLN A 43 0.29 8.28 1.27
CA GLN A 43 -0.66 9.27 0.76
C GLN A 43 -1.79 8.65 -0.08
N CYS A 44 -1.48 7.68 -0.93
CA CYS A 44 -2.51 6.96 -1.69
C CYS A 44 -3.45 6.13 -0.79
N ALA A 45 -2.92 5.52 0.27
CA ALA A 45 -3.72 4.77 1.24
C ALA A 45 -4.65 5.70 2.05
N ASP A 46 -4.15 6.87 2.47
CA ASP A 46 -4.94 7.89 3.17
C ASP A 46 -6.09 8.41 2.29
N GLN A 47 -5.80 8.71 1.03
CA GLN A 47 -6.83 9.13 0.06
C GLN A 47 -7.89 8.05 -0.17
N LEU A 48 -7.48 6.77 -0.19
CA LEU A 48 -8.41 5.66 -0.30
C LEU A 48 -9.31 5.55 0.94
N GLU A 49 -8.74 5.73 2.14
CA GLU A 49 -9.50 5.73 3.40
C GLU A 49 -10.54 6.86 3.41
N GLU A 50 -10.16 8.07 2.98
CA GLU A 50 -11.06 9.22 2.91
C GLU A 50 -12.30 8.92 2.04
N ILE A 51 -12.10 8.33 0.86
CA ILE A 51 -13.22 7.95 -0.01
C ILE A 51 -14.04 6.83 0.63
N ALA A 52 -13.40 5.80 1.17
CA ALA A 52 -14.08 4.67 1.78
C ALA A 52 -14.99 5.08 2.96
N ALA A 53 -14.61 6.11 3.71
CA ALA A 53 -15.41 6.66 4.80
C ALA A 53 -16.70 7.37 4.34
N THR A 54 -16.85 7.66 3.04
CA THR A 54 -18.04 8.30 2.46
C THR A 54 -19.08 7.33 1.88
N LEU A 55 -18.76 6.03 1.85
CA LEU A 55 -19.60 4.96 1.29
C LEU A 55 -20.33 4.18 2.38
#